data_AF-A0A815U632-F1
#
_entry.id   AF-A0A815U632-F1
#
_cell.length_a   1.000
_cell.length_b   1.000
_cell.length_c   1.000
_cell.angle_alpha   90.00
_cell.angle_beta   90.00
_cell.angle_gamma   90.00
#
_symmetry.space_group_name_H-M   'P 1'
#
loop_
_entity.id
_entity.type
_entity.pdbx_description
1 polymer ?
#
loop_
_entity_poly.entity_id
_entity_poly.type
_entity_poly.pdbx_seq_one_letter_code
_entity_poly.pdbx_strand_id
1 'polypeptide(L)'
;MDHGLVKSDINPTDRQNFSFCIKISSDDVLKILYDQNDTKGTYVYLLLINLTISAFIDTTTPIDERLYYAWVVVFTSRLWWALLQHATIQNDKDDNVNRTITKATYKKKLNKRHHFMTSAYLSIEINAHNLLYIILLVIEQHLPEHALDIFLFNSQSCENTFRTVRSLSSTFSIITNSTISDFIRCEQISILNDIKSEKNN
;
A
#
# COMPACT_ATOMS: atom_id res chain seq x y z
N MET A 1 28.38 1.65 4.59
CA MET A 1 27.10 0.90 4.59
C MET A 1 26.28 1.45 3.43
N ASP A 2 26.09 0.64 2.38
CA ASP A 2 25.34 1.03 1.20
C ASP A 2 23.86 0.72 1.40
N HIS A 3 23.09 1.73 1.77
CA HIS A 3 21.61 1.65 1.82
C HIS A 3 20.96 1.48 0.43
N GLY A 4 21.74 1.51 -0.65
CA GLY A 4 21.25 1.40 -2.03
C GLY A 4 20.39 2.57 -2.54
N LEU A 5 19.89 3.43 -1.65
CA LEU A 5 19.07 4.60 -1.99
C LEU A 5 19.82 5.66 -2.81
N VAL A 6 19.14 6.20 -3.81
CA VAL A 6 19.55 7.35 -4.63
C VAL A 6 18.57 8.50 -4.47
N LYS A 7 18.97 9.74 -4.79
CA LYS A 7 18.13 10.93 -4.62
C LYS A 7 16.78 10.84 -5.34
N SER A 8 16.71 10.13 -6.46
CA SER A 8 15.46 9.93 -7.20
C SER A 8 14.44 9.08 -6.44
N ASP A 9 14.87 8.22 -5.51
CA ASP A 9 13.97 7.36 -4.73
C ASP A 9 13.08 8.16 -3.76
N ILE A 10 13.46 9.41 -3.48
CA ILE A 10 12.72 10.34 -2.59
C ILE A 10 12.09 11.47 -3.42
N ASN A 11 11.92 11.29 -4.74
CA ASN A 11 11.35 12.32 -5.59
C ASN A 11 9.82 12.41 -5.46
N PRO A 12 9.25 13.50 -4.90
CA PRO A 12 7.81 13.61 -4.67
C PRO A 12 6.98 13.81 -5.94
N THR A 13 7.62 14.02 -7.10
CA THR A 13 6.91 14.16 -8.38
C THR A 13 6.45 12.83 -8.95
N ASP A 14 7.14 11.74 -8.65
CA ASP A 14 6.81 10.39 -9.11
C ASP A 14 6.12 9.59 -8.00
N ARG A 15 4.81 9.85 -7.81
CA ARG A 15 4.02 9.27 -6.72
C ARG A 15 3.48 7.86 -7.00
N GLN A 16 3.63 7.37 -8.23
CA GLN A 16 3.10 6.08 -8.66
C GLN A 16 4.17 4.99 -8.67
N ASN A 17 5.43 5.34 -8.39
CA ASN A 17 6.54 4.40 -8.42
C ASN A 17 6.61 3.55 -7.15
N PHE A 18 5.90 2.43 -7.18
CA PHE A 18 5.88 1.47 -6.09
C PHE A 18 7.26 0.87 -5.79
N SER A 19 8.16 0.78 -6.77
CA SER A 19 9.51 0.22 -6.55
C SER A 19 10.34 1.05 -5.57
N PHE A 20 10.16 2.37 -5.53
CA PHE A 20 10.79 3.23 -4.53
C PHE A 20 10.25 2.97 -3.13
N CYS A 21 8.96 2.68 -3.00
CA CYS A 21 8.34 2.32 -1.73
C CYS A 21 8.95 1.05 -1.15
N ILE A 22 9.13 0.00 -1.96
CA ILE A 22 9.81 -1.23 -1.55
C ILE A 22 11.24 -0.92 -1.12
N LYS A 23 11.98 -0.17 -1.95
CA LYS A 23 13.39 0.10 -1.70
C LYS A 23 13.63 0.92 -0.42
N ILE A 24 12.81 1.95 -0.18
CA ILE A 24 12.95 2.80 1.00
C ILE A 24 12.51 2.11 2.30
N SER A 25 11.63 1.10 2.20
CA SER A 25 11.19 0.28 3.33
C SER A 25 11.97 -1.03 3.48
N SER A 26 13.11 -1.17 2.78
CA SER A 26 13.95 -2.37 2.85
C SER A 26 14.64 -2.54 4.21
N ASP A 27 14.97 -3.79 4.55
CA ASP A 27 15.61 -4.14 5.82
C ASP A 27 16.94 -3.42 6.04
N ASP A 28 17.71 -3.16 4.98
CA ASP A 28 18.98 -2.46 5.08
C ASP A 28 18.80 -0.98 5.45
N VAL A 29 17.74 -0.34 4.94
CA VAL A 29 17.37 1.02 5.34
C VAL A 29 16.85 1.02 6.78
N LEU A 30 16.02 0.04 7.15
CA LEU A 30 15.49 -0.08 8.51
C LEU A 30 16.59 -0.29 9.56
N LYS A 31 17.61 -1.11 9.27
CA LYS A 31 18.77 -1.29 10.15
C LYS A 31 19.50 0.03 10.41
N ILE A 32 19.76 0.81 9.36
CA ILE A 32 20.44 2.11 9.49
C ILE A 32 19.60 3.08 10.32
N LEU A 33 18.28 3.10 10.12
CA LEU A 33 17.38 3.96 10.89
C LEU A 33 17.21 3.51 12.33
N TYR A 34 17.42 2.23 12.64
CA TYR A 34 17.34 1.72 14.01
C TYR A 34 18.51 2.20 14.88
N ASP A 35 19.71 2.28 14.28
CA ASP A 35 20.93 2.70 14.98
C ASP A 35 20.95 4.20 15.34
N GLN A 36 20.09 5.00 14.72
CA GLN A 36 19.97 6.44 14.94
C GLN A 36 18.84 6.76 15.93
N ASN A 37 19.12 7.64 16.90
CA ASN A 37 18.16 7.92 17.99
C ASN A 37 17.02 8.87 17.57
N ASP A 38 17.25 9.73 16.57
CA ASP A 38 16.34 10.77 16.07
C ASP A 38 15.40 10.28 14.97
N THR A 39 15.58 9.05 14.49
CA THR A 39 14.86 8.45 13.35
C THR A 39 13.76 7.47 13.75
N LYS A 40 13.52 7.25 15.04
CA LYS A 40 12.58 6.21 15.54
C LYS A 40 11.18 6.31 14.95
N GLY A 41 10.66 7.51 14.75
CA GLY A 41 9.35 7.71 14.11
C GLY A 41 9.33 7.26 12.64
N THR A 42 10.37 7.62 11.89
CA THR A 42 10.56 7.21 10.49
C THR A 42 10.77 5.70 10.38
N TYR A 43 11.55 5.12 11.30
CA TYR A 43 11.75 3.68 11.40
C TYR A 43 10.41 2.95 11.56
N VAL A 44 9.59 3.34 12.55
CA VAL A 44 8.28 2.71 12.77
C VAL A 44 7.39 2.86 11.53
N TYR A 45 7.35 4.04 10.91
CA TYR A 45 6.55 4.27 9.72
C TYR A 45 6.95 3.36 8.55
N LEU A 46 8.24 3.26 8.25
CA LEU A 46 8.75 2.42 7.16
C LEU A 46 8.63 0.92 7.48
N LEU A 47 8.76 0.54 8.75
CA LEU A 47 8.50 -0.82 9.21
C LEU A 47 7.05 -1.22 8.95
N LEU A 48 6.09 -0.35 9.26
CA LEU A 48 4.67 -0.64 8.99
C LEU A 48 4.39 -0.80 7.49
N ILE A 49 5.06 -0.03 6.64
CA ILE A 49 4.98 -0.20 5.18
C ILE A 49 5.54 -1.55 4.78
N ASN A 50 6.74 -1.91 5.25
CA ASN A 50 7.38 -3.19 4.96
C ASN A 50 6.47 -4.37 5.35
N LEU A 51 5.94 -4.36 6.57
CA LEU A 51 5.00 -5.40 7.05
C LEU A 51 3.72 -5.47 6.21
N THR A 52 3.20 -4.33 5.74
CA THR A 52 2.03 -4.30 4.85
C THR A 52 2.34 -4.96 3.50
N ILE A 53 3.51 -4.71 2.94
CA ILE A 53 3.98 -5.33 1.69
C ILE A 53 4.13 -6.84 1.90
N SER A 54 4.78 -7.27 2.99
CA SER A 54 4.97 -8.68 3.30
C SER A 54 3.65 -9.43 3.55
N ALA A 55 2.64 -8.76 4.13
CA ALA A 55 1.33 -9.35 4.36
C ALA A 55 0.54 -9.60 3.06
N PHE A 56 0.48 -8.61 2.16
CA PHE A 56 -0.51 -8.60 1.06
C PHE A 56 0.08 -8.67 -0.35
N ILE A 57 1.38 -8.43 -0.53
CA ILE A 57 2.00 -8.29 -1.86
C ILE A 57 3.08 -9.34 -2.07
N ASP A 58 3.91 -9.60 -1.04
CA ASP A 58 4.96 -10.60 -1.19
C ASP A 58 4.38 -11.97 -1.53
N THR A 59 5.10 -12.79 -2.28
CA THR A 59 4.69 -14.13 -2.71
C THR A 59 5.27 -15.24 -1.84
N THR A 60 6.30 -14.91 -1.04
CA THR A 60 7.07 -15.90 -0.27
C THR A 60 6.58 -16.03 1.17
N THR A 61 5.93 -14.99 1.73
CA THR A 61 5.41 -15.02 3.10
C THR A 61 4.36 -16.13 3.29
N PRO A 62 4.50 -16.98 4.33
CA PRO A 62 3.49 -17.99 4.67
C PRO A 62 2.24 -17.35 5.30
N ILE A 63 1.12 -18.07 5.28
CA ILE A 63 -0.22 -17.50 5.59
C ILE A 63 -0.36 -17.01 7.04
N ASP A 64 0.27 -17.70 7.98
CA ASP A 64 0.29 -17.38 9.41
C ASP A 64 1.08 -16.10 9.68
N GLU A 65 2.26 -15.96 9.06
CA GLU A 65 3.06 -14.73 9.13
C GLU A 65 2.32 -13.54 8.49
N ARG A 66 1.65 -13.75 7.35
CA ARG A 66 0.82 -12.69 6.71
C ARG A 66 -0.24 -12.16 7.65
N LEU A 67 -0.98 -13.07 8.30
CA LEU A 67 -2.02 -12.70 9.25
C LEU A 67 -1.42 -11.93 10.44
N TYR A 68 -0.30 -12.41 10.97
CA TYR A 68 0.42 -11.73 12.05
C TYR A 68 0.84 -10.30 11.64
N TYR A 69 1.52 -10.14 10.50
CA TYR A 69 1.97 -8.83 10.01
C TYR A 69 0.81 -7.88 9.75
N ALA A 70 -0.29 -8.35 9.12
CA ALA A 70 -1.48 -7.56 8.90
C ALA A 70 -2.04 -6.99 10.21
N TRP A 71 -2.16 -7.83 11.24
CA TRP A 71 -2.69 -7.40 12.54
C TRP A 71 -1.73 -6.49 13.32
N VAL A 72 -0.40 -6.71 13.24
CA VAL A 72 0.59 -5.79 13.80
C VAL A 72 0.40 -4.38 13.21
N VAL A 73 0.20 -4.27 11.90
CA VAL A 73 -0.04 -2.98 11.25
C VAL A 73 -1.37 -2.36 11.71
N VAL A 74 -2.45 -3.14 11.79
CA VAL A 74 -3.77 -2.66 12.26
C VAL A 74 -3.69 -2.13 13.69
N PHE A 75 -3.14 -2.91 14.63
CA PHE A 75 -3.06 -2.48 16.03
C PHE A 75 -2.19 -1.24 16.21
N THR A 76 -1.04 -1.18 15.53
CA THR A 76 -0.16 -0.02 15.59
C THR A 76 -0.84 1.22 15.00
N SER A 77 -1.57 1.06 13.89
CA SER A 77 -2.34 2.15 13.26
C SER A 77 -3.47 2.65 14.16
N ARG A 78 -4.19 1.75 14.84
CA ARG A 78 -5.23 2.11 15.83
C ARG A 78 -4.65 2.87 17.01
N LEU A 79 -3.51 2.41 17.55
CA LEU A 79 -2.82 3.11 18.63
C LEU A 79 -2.36 4.51 18.19
N TRP A 80 -1.75 4.60 17.02
CA TRP A 80 -1.34 5.89 16.43
C TRP A 80 -2.54 6.83 16.30
N TRP A 81 -3.67 6.33 15.80
CA TRP A 81 -4.90 7.11 15.66
C TRP A 81 -5.46 7.58 17.01
N ALA A 82 -5.46 6.72 18.04
CA ALA A 82 -5.89 7.10 19.38
C ALA A 82 -5.00 8.20 19.98
N LEU A 83 -3.68 8.10 19.79
CA LEU A 83 -2.72 9.12 20.26
C LEU A 83 -2.94 10.47 19.55
N LEU A 84 -3.18 10.47 18.24
CA LEU A 84 -3.48 11.70 17.49
C LEU A 84 -4.76 12.37 17.98
N GLN A 85 -5.80 11.59 18.27
CA GLN A 85 -7.05 12.12 18.84
C GLN A 85 -6.82 12.73 20.23
N HIS A 86 -6.08 12.04 21.10
CA HIS A 86 -5.77 12.55 22.43
C HIS A 86 -4.97 13.85 22.40
N ALA A 87 -3.94 13.92 21.55
CA ALA A 87 -3.16 15.14 21.35
C ALA A 87 -4.02 16.30 20.82
N THR A 88 -4.97 16.02 19.93
CA THR A 88 -5.90 17.04 19.42
C THR A 88 -6.81 17.59 20.53
N ILE A 89 -7.32 16.72 21.40
CA ILE A 89 -8.19 17.10 22.53
C ILE A 89 -7.42 17.93 23.58
N GLN A 90 -6.16 17.60 23.85
CA GLN A 90 -5.32 18.37 24.78
C GLN A 90 -5.00 19.77 24.25
N ASN A 91 -4.62 19.88 22.97
CA ASN A 91 -4.38 21.18 22.33
C ASN A 91 -5.64 22.06 22.34
N ASP A 92 -6.83 21.49 22.13
CA ASP A 92 -8.11 22.24 22.22
C ASP A 92 -8.40 22.74 23.67
N LYS A 93 -7.90 22.06 24.71
CA LYS A 93 -8.02 22.49 26.12
C LYS A 93 -7.03 23.60 26.48
N ASP A 94 -5.77 23.49 26.05
CA ASP A 94 -4.74 24.50 26.30
C ASP A 94 -4.96 25.79 25.48
N ASP A 95 -5.45 25.67 24.23
CA ASP A 95 -5.73 26.81 23.35
C ASP A 95 -7.00 27.59 23.77
N ASN A 96 -7.86 27.07 24.65
CA ASN A 96 -8.99 27.85 25.20
C ASN A 96 -8.55 29.00 26.10
N VAL A 97 -7.26 29.06 26.47
CA VAL A 97 -6.67 30.18 27.22
C VAL A 97 -6.14 31.28 26.29
N ASN A 98 -5.81 31.00 25.01
CA ASN A 98 -5.18 31.98 24.12
C ASN A 98 -5.66 31.93 22.65
N ARG A 99 -6.35 33.01 22.24
CA ARG A 99 -6.61 33.53 20.86
C ARG A 99 -7.62 32.80 19.94
N THR A 100 -8.56 33.62 19.45
CA THR A 100 -9.78 33.26 18.71
C THR A 100 -9.63 33.29 17.17
N ILE A 101 -8.51 33.73 16.60
CA ILE A 101 -8.43 34.05 15.15
C ILE A 101 -7.66 32.99 14.32
N THR A 102 -6.82 32.14 14.92
CA THR A 102 -6.02 31.11 14.21
C THR A 102 -6.61 29.69 14.25
N LYS A 103 -7.60 29.42 15.13
CA LYS A 103 -8.17 28.08 15.36
C LYS A 103 -8.88 27.48 14.14
N ALA A 104 -9.65 28.29 13.40
CA ALA A 104 -10.42 27.81 12.25
C ALA A 104 -9.52 27.28 11.12
N THR A 105 -8.39 27.96 10.87
CA THR A 105 -7.44 27.59 9.81
C THR A 105 -6.62 26.35 10.20
N TYR A 106 -6.21 26.24 11.46
CA TYR A 106 -5.45 25.09 11.96
C TYR A 106 -6.31 23.83 12.03
N LYS A 107 -7.53 23.92 12.58
CA LYS A 107 -8.52 22.84 12.65
C LYS A 107 -8.95 22.34 11.27
N LYS A 108 -9.15 23.26 10.30
CA LYS A 108 -9.46 22.91 8.91
C LYS A 108 -8.29 22.21 8.21
N LYS A 109 -7.04 22.62 8.48
CA LYS A 109 -5.83 21.99 7.92
C LYS A 109 -5.55 20.62 8.53
N LEU A 110 -5.84 20.45 9.82
CA LEU A 110 -5.72 19.18 10.54
C LEU A 110 -6.78 18.17 10.07
N ASN A 111 -8.06 18.56 10.00
CA ASN A 111 -9.13 17.73 9.43
C ASN A 111 -8.84 17.27 7.99
N LYS A 112 -8.25 18.15 7.17
CA LYS A 112 -7.89 17.82 5.80
C LYS A 112 -6.75 16.79 5.72
N ARG A 113 -5.81 16.78 6.67
CA ARG A 113 -4.71 15.80 6.75
C ARG A 113 -5.18 14.45 7.27
N HIS A 114 -6.11 14.44 8.22
CA HIS A 114 -6.68 13.19 8.75
C HIS A 114 -7.40 12.38 7.67
N HIS A 115 -8.16 13.03 6.79
CA HIS A 115 -9.00 12.36 5.80
C HIS A 115 -8.24 11.45 4.82
N PHE A 116 -7.01 11.83 4.43
CA PHE A 116 -6.23 11.05 3.46
C PHE A 116 -5.57 9.81 4.05
N MET A 117 -5.19 9.85 5.32
CA MET A 117 -4.59 8.68 5.96
C MET A 117 -5.66 7.70 6.44
N THR A 118 -6.85 8.21 6.82
CA THR A 118 -7.97 7.36 7.26
C THR A 118 -8.35 6.31 6.22
N SER A 119 -8.36 6.64 4.93
CA SER A 119 -8.72 5.66 3.89
C SER A 119 -7.70 4.52 3.78
N ALA A 120 -6.40 4.83 3.83
CA ALA A 120 -5.35 3.82 3.78
C ALA A 120 -5.38 2.90 5.02
N TYR A 121 -5.55 3.47 6.21
CA TYR A 121 -5.67 2.68 7.43
C TYR A 121 -6.91 1.78 7.42
N LEU A 122 -8.05 2.33 7.01
CA LEU A 122 -9.29 1.56 6.90
C LEU A 122 -9.15 0.43 5.87
N SER A 123 -8.48 0.68 4.74
CA SER A 123 -8.24 -0.39 3.75
C SER A 123 -7.36 -1.51 4.30
N ILE A 124 -6.32 -1.19 5.09
CA ILE A 124 -5.48 -2.22 5.72
C ILE A 124 -6.31 -3.03 6.72
N GLU A 125 -7.16 -2.37 7.51
CA GLU A 125 -8.02 -3.02 8.48
C GLU A 125 -9.06 -3.94 7.82
N ILE A 126 -9.73 -3.46 6.76
CA ILE A 126 -10.65 -4.28 5.96
C ILE A 126 -9.92 -5.49 5.37
N ASN A 127 -8.72 -5.30 4.81
CA ASN A 127 -7.95 -6.40 4.22
C ASN A 127 -7.51 -7.43 5.27
N ALA A 128 -7.11 -6.99 6.47
CA ALA A 128 -6.75 -7.89 7.57
C ALA A 128 -7.95 -8.73 8.04
N HIS A 129 -9.12 -8.10 8.17
CA HIS A 129 -10.37 -8.80 8.49
C HIS A 129 -10.78 -9.78 7.40
N ASN A 130 -10.69 -9.39 6.14
CA ASN A 130 -10.98 -10.26 5.01
C ASN A 130 -10.04 -11.47 4.96
N LEU A 131 -8.74 -11.26 5.17
CA LEU A 131 -7.74 -12.33 5.24
C LEU A 131 -8.10 -13.33 6.34
N LEU A 132 -8.39 -12.86 7.56
CA LEU A 132 -8.83 -13.70 8.66
C LEU A 132 -10.09 -14.49 8.29
N TYR A 133 -11.07 -13.83 7.68
CA TYR A 133 -12.33 -14.46 7.31
C TYR A 133 -12.14 -15.54 6.23
N ILE A 134 -11.30 -15.30 5.21
CA ILE A 134 -10.96 -16.31 4.20
C ILE A 134 -10.29 -17.52 4.87
N ILE A 135 -9.35 -17.31 5.79
CA ILE A 135 -8.70 -18.38 6.55
C ILE A 135 -9.74 -19.22 7.32
N LEU A 136 -10.68 -18.57 8.02
CA LEU A 136 -11.74 -19.26 8.73
C LEU A 136 -12.64 -20.08 7.80
N LEU A 137 -13.03 -19.53 6.64
CA LEU A 137 -13.83 -20.25 5.66
C LEU A 137 -13.11 -21.48 5.09
N VAL A 138 -11.78 -21.41 4.92
CA VAL A 138 -10.98 -22.57 4.48
C VAL A 138 -10.90 -23.63 5.58
N ILE A 139 -10.69 -23.23 6.84
CA ILE A 139 -10.68 -24.13 8.00
C ILE A 139 -12.03 -24.84 8.15
N GLU A 140 -13.13 -24.12 7.96
CA GLU A 140 -14.49 -24.66 8.00
C GLU A 140 -14.88 -25.44 6.73
N GLN A 141 -13.97 -25.59 5.78
CA GLN A 141 -14.17 -26.31 4.51
C GLN A 141 -15.24 -25.69 3.58
N HIS A 142 -15.60 -24.43 3.78
CA HIS A 142 -16.45 -23.66 2.87
C HIS A 142 -15.69 -23.16 1.63
N LEU A 143 -14.37 -23.02 1.73
CA LEU A 143 -13.48 -22.64 0.64
C LEU A 143 -12.34 -23.64 0.46
N PRO A 144 -11.85 -23.84 -0.77
CA PRO A 144 -10.70 -24.69 -1.04
C PRO A 144 -9.40 -24.03 -0.59
N GLU A 145 -8.36 -24.83 -0.32
CA GLU A 145 -7.05 -24.33 0.16
C GLU A 145 -6.39 -23.34 -0.79
N HIS A 146 -6.60 -23.45 -2.11
CA HIS A 146 -6.07 -22.51 -3.09
C HIS A 146 -6.63 -21.09 -2.94
N ALA A 147 -7.74 -20.91 -2.21
CA ALA A 147 -8.26 -19.58 -1.88
C ALA A 147 -7.31 -18.79 -0.95
N LEU A 148 -6.32 -19.45 -0.34
CA LEU A 148 -5.27 -18.81 0.48
C LEU A 148 -4.11 -18.24 -0.35
N ASP A 149 -4.18 -18.28 -1.69
CA ASP A 149 -3.23 -17.58 -2.53
C ASP A 149 -3.52 -16.07 -2.54
N ILE A 150 -3.05 -15.40 -1.48
CA ILE A 150 -3.31 -13.97 -1.22
C ILE A 150 -2.78 -13.08 -2.34
N PHE A 151 -1.76 -13.53 -3.07
CA PHE A 151 -1.19 -12.77 -4.17
C PHE A 151 -2.22 -12.53 -5.30
N LEU A 152 -3.16 -13.45 -5.51
CA LEU A 152 -4.19 -13.31 -6.54
C LEU A 152 -5.20 -12.18 -6.27
N PHE A 153 -5.26 -11.67 -5.04
CA PHE A 153 -6.21 -10.63 -4.63
C PHE A 153 -5.72 -9.20 -4.91
N ASN A 154 -4.50 -9.03 -5.41
CA ASN A 154 -3.97 -7.71 -5.79
C ASN A 154 -4.38 -7.30 -7.22
N SER A 155 -4.30 -6.01 -7.52
CA SER A 155 -4.66 -5.45 -8.84
C SER A 155 -3.48 -5.39 -9.82
N GLN A 156 -2.32 -5.98 -9.49
CA GLN A 156 -1.12 -5.88 -10.32
C GLN A 156 -1.32 -6.51 -11.70
N SER A 157 -2.06 -7.61 -11.77
CA SER A 157 -2.44 -8.27 -13.03
C SER A 157 -3.28 -7.35 -13.93
N CYS A 158 -4.17 -6.55 -13.34
CA CYS A 158 -4.95 -5.55 -14.07
C CYS A 158 -4.07 -4.42 -14.60
N GLU A 159 -3.17 -3.87 -13.78
CA GLU A 159 -2.23 -2.82 -14.20
C GLU A 159 -1.32 -3.31 -15.35
N ASN A 160 -0.83 -4.55 -15.27
CA ASN A 160 -0.05 -5.17 -16.34
C ASN A 160 -0.87 -5.31 -17.63
N THR A 161 -2.17 -5.63 -17.51
CA THR A 161 -3.09 -5.70 -18.65
C THR A 161 -3.27 -4.33 -19.29
N PHE A 162 -3.56 -3.29 -18.51
CA PHE A 162 -3.67 -1.90 -19.01
C PHE A 162 -2.37 -1.41 -19.65
N ARG A 163 -1.21 -1.76 -19.10
CA ARG A 163 0.09 -1.45 -19.69
C ARG A 163 0.26 -2.13 -21.06
N THR A 164 -0.18 -3.37 -21.18
CA THR A 164 -0.16 -4.13 -22.44
C THR A 164 -1.10 -3.50 -23.46
N VAL A 165 -2.35 -3.18 -23.09
CA VAL A 165 -3.31 -2.45 -23.94
C VAL A 165 -2.68 -1.16 -24.48
N ARG A 166 -2.05 -0.37 -23.60
CA ARG A 166 -1.40 0.90 -23.99
C ARG A 166 -0.22 0.70 -24.92
N SER A 167 0.52 -0.40 -24.78
CA SER A 167 1.65 -0.74 -25.67
C SER A 167 1.22 -1.22 -27.05
N LEU A 168 -0.03 -1.68 -27.20
CA LEU A 168 -0.61 -2.14 -28.48
C LEU A 168 -1.17 -0.96 -29.32
N SER A 169 -0.67 0.27 -29.12
CA SER A 169 -0.98 1.39 -30.00
C SER A 169 -0.31 1.20 -31.36
N SER A 170 -0.96 1.67 -32.43
CA SER A 170 -0.46 1.50 -33.80
C SER A 170 0.90 2.20 -34.01
N THR A 171 1.67 1.75 -35.00
CA THR A 171 3.09 2.07 -35.26
C THR A 171 3.44 3.55 -35.49
N PHE A 172 2.47 4.46 -35.41
CA PHE A 172 2.65 5.91 -35.52
C PHE A 172 1.77 6.72 -34.53
N SER A 173 1.22 6.05 -33.52
CA SER A 173 0.33 6.61 -32.51
C SER A 173 1.06 6.74 -31.17
N ILE A 174 1.27 7.98 -30.72
CA ILE A 174 1.78 8.32 -29.37
C ILE A 174 0.59 8.46 -28.39
N ILE A 175 -0.61 8.01 -28.76
CA ILE A 175 -1.80 8.18 -27.93
C ILE A 175 -1.76 7.16 -26.79
N THR A 176 -1.45 7.63 -25.59
CA THR A 176 -1.40 6.83 -24.35
C THR A 176 -2.76 6.58 -23.71
N ASN A 177 -3.80 7.25 -24.23
CA ASN A 177 -5.17 7.18 -23.74
C ASN A 177 -5.97 6.19 -24.57
N SER A 178 -6.40 5.09 -23.94
CA SER A 178 -7.25 4.07 -24.54
C SER A 178 -8.73 4.43 -24.38
N THR A 179 -9.48 4.40 -25.48
CA THR A 179 -10.93 4.43 -25.48
C THR A 179 -11.52 3.02 -25.26
N ILE A 180 -12.82 2.92 -25.00
CA ILE A 180 -13.51 1.62 -24.88
C ILE A 180 -13.34 0.78 -26.16
N SER A 181 -13.28 1.44 -27.32
CA SER A 181 -13.02 0.78 -28.60
C SER A 181 -11.62 0.13 -28.66
N ASP A 182 -10.62 0.73 -28.02
CA ASP A 182 -9.28 0.13 -27.92
C ASP A 182 -9.26 -1.11 -27.01
N PHE A 183 -10.23 -1.23 -26.10
CA PHE A 183 -10.42 -2.42 -25.27
C PHE A 183 -11.00 -3.62 -26.03
N ILE A 184 -11.54 -3.41 -27.23
CA ILE A 184 -11.92 -4.51 -28.14
C ILE A 184 -10.67 -5.32 -28.57
N ARG A 185 -9.46 -4.76 -28.42
CA ARG A 185 -8.18 -5.48 -28.59
C ARG A 185 -7.89 -6.50 -27.49
N CYS A 186 -8.78 -6.70 -26.51
CA CYS A 186 -8.67 -7.78 -25.52
C CYS A 186 -8.50 -9.16 -26.14
N GLU A 187 -9.04 -9.41 -27.33
CA GLU A 187 -8.84 -10.66 -28.06
C GLU A 187 -7.36 -10.87 -28.44
N GLN A 188 -6.68 -9.80 -28.88
CA GLN A 188 -5.24 -9.84 -29.17
C GLN A 188 -4.42 -10.05 -27.89
N ILE A 189 -4.88 -9.51 -26.76
CA ILE A 189 -4.25 -9.72 -25.45
C ILE A 189 -4.41 -11.17 -24.98
N SER A 190 -5.58 -11.79 -25.21
CA SER A 190 -5.80 -13.21 -24.92
C SER A 190 -4.79 -14.06 -25.67
N ILE A 191 -4.68 -13.86 -26.99
CA ILE A 191 -3.71 -14.58 -27.84
C ILE A 191 -2.27 -14.36 -27.36
N LEU A 192 -1.90 -13.14 -26.98
CA LEU A 192 -0.57 -12.85 -26.44
C LEU A 192 -0.30 -13.53 -25.09
N ASN A 193 -1.33 -13.66 -24.24
CA ASN A 193 -1.22 -14.35 -22.96
C ASN A 193 -1.12 -15.87 -23.17
N ASP A 194 -1.85 -16.43 -24.13
CA ASP A 194 -1.78 -17.84 -24.51
C ASP A 194 -0.37 -18.19 -25.02
N ILE A 195 0.22 -17.34 -25.88
CA ILE A 195 1.60 -17.53 -26.35
C ILE A 195 2.62 -17.43 -25.19
N LYS A 196 2.36 -16.57 -24.20
CA LYS A 196 3.24 -16.42 -23.03
C LYS A 196 3.12 -17.61 -22.08
N SER A 197 1.93 -18.17 -21.89
CA SER A 197 1.73 -19.35 -21.04
C SER A 197 2.32 -20.61 -21.69
N GLU A 198 2.22 -20.75 -23.02
CA GLU A 198 2.86 -21.84 -23.78
C GLU A 198 4.39 -21.81 -23.71
N LYS A 199 5.02 -20.63 -23.62
CA LYS A 199 6.48 -20.49 -23.49
C LYS A 199 7.03 -20.73 -22.08
N ASN A 200 6.16 -20.72 -21.06
CA ASN A 200 6.53 -20.88 -19.66
C ASN A 200 6.25 -22.30 -19.12
N ASN A 201 5.71 -23.19 -19.95
CA ASN A 201 5.61 -24.64 -19.71
C ASN A 201 6.73 -25.37 -20.47
#